data_AF-A0A843JDL8-F1
#
_entry.id   AF-A0A843JDL8-F1
#
_cell.length_a   1.000
_cell.length_b   1.000
_cell.length_c   1.000
_cell.angle_alpha   90.00
_cell.angle_beta   90.00
_cell.angle_gamma   90.00
#
_symmetry.space_group_name_H-M   'P 1'
#
loop_
_entity.id
_entity.type
_entity.pdbx_description
1 polymer ?
#
loop_
_entity_poly.entity_id
_entity_poly.type
_entity_poly.pdbx_seq_one_letter_code
_entity_poly.pdbx_strand_id
1 'polypeptide(L)'
;MELFFLAALFVLDVCTTEFILVNGGQEMNAVMVGIVNSSSALHLMVKGAVLAMVIATVYYANRVIKHSGTFALVILLGWYISVIFHNLGVIFL
;
A
#
# COMPACT_ATOMS: atom_id res chain seq x y z
N MET A 1 -5.25 -9.22 -14.17
CA MET A 1 -6.00 -7.94 -13.97
C MET A 1 -5.78 -7.42 -12.55
N GLU A 2 -5.65 -8.31 -11.57
CA GLU A 2 -5.52 -8.00 -10.14
C GLU A 2 -4.29 -7.14 -9.80
N LEU A 3 -3.17 -7.36 -10.49
CA LEU A 3 -1.94 -6.56 -10.32
C LEU A 3 -2.13 -5.07 -10.64
N PHE A 4 -2.97 -4.76 -11.64
CA PHE A 4 -3.28 -3.39 -12.01
C PHE A 4 -4.09 -2.69 -10.90
N PHE A 5 -5.10 -3.38 -10.36
CA PHE A 5 -5.88 -2.88 -9.22
C PHE A 5 -4.99 -2.68 -7.98
N LEU A 6 -4.07 -3.60 -7.71
CA LEU A 6 -3.14 -3.46 -6.60
C LEU A 6 -2.27 -2.21 -6.78
N ALA A 7 -1.72 -1.99 -7.98
CA ALA A 7 -0.92 -0.80 -8.27
C ALA A 7 -1.73 0.50 -8.13
N ALA A 8 -2.98 0.53 -8.58
CA ALA A 8 -3.86 1.69 -8.44
C ALA A 8 -4.19 2.00 -6.97
N LEU A 9 -4.58 0.98 -6.20
CA LEU A 9 -4.84 1.13 -4.75
C LEU A 9 -3.59 1.58 -4.01
N PHE A 10 -2.44 1.08 -4.40
CA PHE A 10 -1.17 1.45 -3.81
C PHE A 10 -0.81 2.93 -4.07
N VAL A 11 -1.03 3.43 -5.29
CA VAL A 11 -0.84 4.87 -5.59
C VAL A 11 -1.81 5.70 -4.77
N LEU A 12 -3.07 5.28 -4.67
CA LEU A 12 -4.09 5.98 -3.89
C LEU A 12 -3.74 6.02 -2.40
N ASP A 13 -3.22 4.92 -1.87
CA ASP A 13 -2.72 4.82 -0.50
C ASP A 13 -1.55 5.80 -0.26
N VAL A 14 -0.54 5.85 -1.14
CA VAL A 14 0.54 6.86 -1.06
C VAL A 14 -0.02 8.29 -1.07
N CYS A 15 -0.90 8.60 -2.02
CA CYS A 15 -1.46 9.94 -2.17
C CYS A 15 -2.29 10.36 -0.94
N THR A 16 -3.12 9.45 -0.42
CA THR A 16 -3.95 9.74 0.76
C THR A 16 -3.10 9.89 2.02
N THR A 17 -2.09 9.06 2.23
CA THR A 17 -1.16 9.21 3.36
C THR A 17 -0.40 10.54 3.28
N GLU A 18 0.21 10.87 2.14
CA GLU A 18 0.92 12.16 1.96
C GLU A 18 -0.02 13.35 2.19
N PHE A 19 -1.26 13.28 1.70
CA PHE A 19 -2.24 14.34 1.92
C PHE A 19 -2.57 14.51 3.41
N ILE A 20 -2.78 13.43 4.15
CA ILE A 20 -3.04 13.48 5.60
C ILE A 20 -1.85 14.13 6.33
N LEU A 21 -0.63 13.75 5.98
CA LEU A 21 0.58 14.27 6.60
C LEU A 21 0.79 15.76 6.34
N VAL A 22 0.54 16.22 5.12
CA VAL A 22 0.62 17.65 4.76
C VAL A 22 -0.43 18.48 5.51
N ASN A 23 -1.58 17.90 5.84
CA ASN A 23 -2.64 18.55 6.62
C ASN A 23 -2.48 18.40 8.14
N GLY A 24 -1.31 17.96 8.63
CA GLY A 24 -1.00 17.87 10.06
C GLY A 24 -1.46 16.58 10.74
N GLY A 25 -1.91 15.58 9.96
CA GLY A 25 -2.16 14.24 10.46
C GLY A 25 -0.87 13.50 10.81
N GLN A 26 -0.99 12.41 11.57
CA GLN A 26 0.14 11.62 12.03
C GLN A 26 0.09 10.19 11.52
N GLU A 27 1.25 9.66 11.14
CA GLU A 27 1.40 8.26 10.78
C GLU A 27 1.33 7.40 12.05
N MET A 28 0.44 6.41 12.08
CA MET A 28 0.24 5.55 13.26
C MET A 28 1.30 4.44 13.35
N ASN A 29 1.93 4.09 12.24
CA ASN A 29 2.96 3.06 12.21
C ASN A 29 4.31 3.64 12.63
N ALA A 30 4.80 3.27 13.81
CA ALA A 30 6.06 3.78 14.37
C ALA A 30 7.28 3.61 13.45
N VAL A 31 7.34 2.53 12.66
CA VAL A 31 8.42 2.34 11.66
C VAL A 31 8.26 3.34 10.52
N MET A 32 7.02 3.56 10.10
CA MET A 32 6.70 4.41 8.96
C MET A 32 6.77 5.90 9.29
N VAL A 33 6.55 6.28 10.55
CA VAL A 33 6.79 7.63 11.08
C VAL A 33 8.22 8.10 10.77
N GLY A 34 9.22 7.25 11.04
CA GLY A 34 10.63 7.60 10.77
C GLY A 34 10.92 7.82 9.29
N ILE A 35 10.28 7.03 8.43
CA ILE A 35 10.45 7.08 6.97
C ILE A 35 9.77 8.32 6.39
N VAL A 36 8.52 8.54 6.78
CA VAL A 36 7.68 9.67 6.33
C VAL A 36 8.30 11.01 6.74
N ASN A 37 8.77 11.11 7.99
CA ASN A 37 9.40 12.34 8.48
C ASN A 37 10.74 12.64 7.82
N SER A 38 11.38 11.64 7.21
CA SER A 38 12.68 11.82 6.54
C SER A 38 12.53 12.45 5.16
N SER A 39 11.62 11.94 4.32
CA SER A 39 11.32 12.48 2.99
C SER A 39 10.15 11.74 2.32
N SER A 40 9.27 12.48 1.63
CA SER A 40 8.22 11.90 0.75
C SER A 40 8.80 10.98 -0.33
N ALA A 41 10.03 11.25 -0.81
CA ALA A 41 10.70 10.38 -1.77
C ALA A 41 11.06 9.02 -1.15
N LEU A 42 11.51 9.01 0.11
CA LEU A 42 11.85 7.79 0.84
C LEU A 42 10.59 6.97 1.13
N HIS A 43 9.50 7.64 1.50
CA HIS A 43 8.19 7.00 1.63
C HIS A 43 7.75 6.29 0.34
N LEU A 44 7.81 6.98 -0.80
CA LEU A 44 7.50 6.38 -2.10
C LEU A 44 8.42 5.20 -2.45
N MET A 45 9.72 5.30 -2.18
CA MET A 45 10.68 4.23 -2.44
C MET A 45 10.40 2.99 -1.59
N VAL A 46 10.14 3.15 -0.28
CA VAL A 46 9.86 2.03 0.62
C VAL A 46 8.56 1.34 0.21
N LYS A 47 7.50 2.11 -0.01
CA LYS A 47 6.25 1.55 -0.49
C LYS A 47 6.48 0.84 -1.84
N GLY A 48 7.22 1.44 -2.76
CA GLY A 48 7.51 0.86 -4.08
C GLY A 48 8.27 -0.46 -4.00
N ALA A 49 9.23 -0.55 -3.09
CA ALA A 49 9.95 -1.80 -2.80
C ALA A 49 9.02 -2.89 -2.24
N VAL A 50 8.08 -2.52 -1.35
CA VAL A 50 7.05 -3.44 -0.85
C VAL A 50 6.15 -3.94 -1.99
N LEU A 51 5.70 -3.04 -2.88
CA LEU A 51 4.90 -3.45 -4.04
C LEU A 51 5.67 -4.43 -4.93
N ALA A 52 6.94 -4.13 -5.25
CA ALA A 52 7.77 -5.02 -6.05
C ALA A 52 7.97 -6.40 -5.39
N MET A 53 8.18 -6.43 -4.06
CA MET A 53 8.27 -7.68 -3.30
C MET A 53 6.95 -8.47 -3.39
N VAL A 54 5.80 -7.82 -3.21
CA VAL A 54 4.49 -8.47 -3.30
C VAL A 54 4.29 -9.08 -4.69
N ILE A 55 4.60 -8.34 -5.76
CA ILE A 55 4.49 -8.83 -7.14
C ILE A 55 5.39 -10.06 -7.35
N ALA A 56 6.64 -10.00 -6.89
CA ALA A 56 7.58 -11.12 -7.01
C ALA A 56 7.11 -12.35 -6.22
N THR A 57 6.64 -12.17 -4.98
CA THR A 57 6.12 -13.25 -4.13
C THR A 57 4.88 -13.89 -4.75
N VAL A 58 3.95 -13.09 -5.27
CA VAL A 58 2.73 -13.59 -5.95
C VAL A 58 3.10 -14.39 -7.19
N TYR A 59 4.01 -13.87 -8.01
CA TYR A 59 4.49 -14.55 -9.22
C TYR A 59 5.14 -15.89 -8.87
N TYR A 60 6.01 -15.90 -7.85
CA TYR A 60 6.64 -17.12 -7.37
C TYR A 60 5.64 -18.12 -6.79
N ALA A 61 4.72 -17.66 -5.94
CA ALA A 61 3.68 -18.50 -5.32
C ALA A 61 2.80 -19.18 -6.37
N ASN A 62 2.39 -18.44 -7.41
CA ASN A 62 1.61 -18.99 -8.53
C ASN A 62 2.39 -20.03 -9.34
N ARG A 63 3.73 -19.97 -9.35
CA ARG A 63 4.58 -20.96 -10.01
C ARG A 63 4.70 -22.25 -9.20
N VAL A 64 4.72 -22.15 -7.87
CA VAL A 64 4.82 -23.32 -6.96
C VAL A 64 3.46 -24.01 -6.81
N ILE A 65 2.40 -23.24 -6.55
CA ILE A 65 1.03 -23.73 -6.40
C ILE A 65 0.12 -22.86 -7.27
N LYS A 66 -0.50 -23.47 -8.28
CA LYS A 66 -1.40 -22.77 -9.20
C LYS A 66 -2.50 -22.04 -8.41
N HIS A 67 -2.69 -20.74 -8.70
CA HIS A 67 -3.67 -19.84 -8.08
C HIS A 67 -3.42 -19.43 -6.61
N SER A 68 -2.38 -19.92 -5.94
CA SER A 68 -2.07 -19.53 -4.56
C SER A 68 -1.76 -18.03 -4.42
N GLY A 69 -1.01 -17.48 -5.38
CA GLY A 69 -0.70 -16.04 -5.42
C GLY A 69 -1.94 -15.18 -5.70
N THR A 70 -2.91 -15.68 -6.47
CA THR A 70 -4.19 -14.98 -6.72
C THR A 70 -5.01 -14.85 -5.44
N PHE A 71 -5.06 -15.88 -4.60
CA PHE A 71 -5.76 -15.81 -3.32
C PHE A 71 -5.12 -14.79 -2.38
N ALA A 72 -3.79 -14.77 -2.29
CA ALA A 72 -3.06 -13.76 -1.53
C ALA A 72 -3.31 -12.32 -2.03
N LEU A 73 -3.38 -12.14 -3.35
CA LEU A 73 -3.74 -10.85 -3.96
C LEU A 73 -5.12 -10.37 -3.54
N VAL A 74 -6.14 -11.23 -3.51
CA VAL A 74 -7.51 -10.83 -3.11
C VAL A 74 -7.55 -10.33 -1.67
N ILE A 75 -6.85 -11.02 -0.75
CA ILE A 75 -6.73 -10.58 0.65
C ILE A 75 -6.06 -9.21 0.73
N LEU A 76 -4.95 -9.03 0.00
CA LEU A 76 -4.24 -7.75 -0.04
C LEU A 76 -5.10 -6.62 -0.61
N LEU A 77 -5.86 -6.88 -1.68
CA LEU A 77 -6.79 -5.90 -2.25
C LEU A 77 -7.84 -5.47 -1.22
N GLY A 78 -8.45 -6.43 -0.51
CA GLY A 78 -9.43 -6.12 0.55
C GLY A 78 -8.84 -5.28 1.69
N TRP A 79 -7.60 -5.59 2.08
CA TRP A 79 -6.88 -4.81 3.08
C TRP A 79 -6.62 -3.37 2.60
N TYR A 80 -6.06 -3.20 1.41
CA TYR A 80 -5.78 -1.88 0.84
C TYR A 80 -7.04 -1.03 0.69
N ILE A 81 -8.15 -1.64 0.24
CA ILE A 81 -9.45 -0.96 0.16
C ILE A 81 -9.86 -0.41 1.53
N SER A 82 -9.73 -1.21 2.59
CA SER A 82 -10.07 -0.79 3.96
C SER A 82 -9.20 0.37 4.45
N VAL A 83 -7.89 0.34 4.15
CA VAL A 83 -6.95 1.42 4.47
C VAL A 83 -7.34 2.71 3.74
N ILE A 84 -7.65 2.63 2.44
CA ILE A 84 -8.10 3.78 1.66
C ILE A 84 -9.39 4.37 2.24
N PHE A 85 -10.39 3.54 2.57
CA PHE A 85 -11.62 4.02 3.19
C PHE A 85 -11.36 4.72 4.52
N HIS A 86 -10.47 4.18 5.34
CA HIS A 86 -10.05 4.82 6.59
C HIS A 86 -9.38 6.19 6.31
N ASN A 87 -8.41 6.25 5.39
CA ASN A 87 -7.72 7.50 5.06
C ASN A 87 -8.68 8.55 4.48
N LEU A 88 -9.62 8.14 3.61
CA LEU A 88 -10.67 9.04 3.11
C LEU A 88 -11.57 9.53 4.25
N GLY A 89 -11.91 8.67 5.21
CA GLY A 89 -12.62 9.08 6.42
C GLY A 89 -11.88 10.17 7.18
N VAL A 90 -10.57 10.01 7.41
CA VAL A 90 -9.74 11.04 8.07
C VAL A 90 -9.64 12.34 7.26
N ILE A 91 -9.71 12.27 5.93
CA ILE A 91 -9.62 13.44 5.05
C ILE A 91 -10.92 14.25 4.99
N PHE A 92 -12.07 13.57 4.97
CA PHE A 92 -13.37 14.19 4.68
C PHE A 92 -14.26 14.40 5.91
N LEU A 93 -13.91 13.82 7.06
CA LEU A 93 -14.74 13.73 8.27
C LEU A 93 -13.98 14.31 9.47
#